data_AF-Q7VJG2-F1
#
_entry.id   AF-Q7VJG2-F1
#
_cell.length_a   1.000
_cell.length_b   1.000
_cell.length_c   1.000
_cell.angle_alpha   90.00
_cell.angle_beta   90.00
_cell.angle_gamma   90.00
#
_symmetry.space_group_name_H-M   'P 1'
#
loop_
_entity.id
_entity.type
_entity.pdbx_description
1 polymer ?
#
loop_
_entity_poly.entity_id
_entity_poly.type
_entity_poly.pdbx_seq_one_letter_code
_entity_poly.pdbx_strand_id
1 'polypeptide(L)'
;MQDSVTKAVIEDLNRYYGKDFITFDKKGMTLHYRGSLKEFFQQEHPTDITKKQLIENEIDFEMRFGDFRDDVLGGSGSMEYCGDNDKLYPNHFGLTNAPLFSFGGFLYEQDELPIKYVFMYLDQYQLKDWVVELRKEGKVTFETFIDNSKIHESRLKEYNQ
;
A
#
# COMPACT_ATOMS: atom_id res chain seq x y z
N MET A 1 -10.94 -1.62 17.06
CA MET A 1 -12.18 -2.05 16.38
C MET A 1 -11.83 -2.08 14.90
N GLN A 2 -12.02 -3.21 14.23
CA GLN A 2 -11.70 -3.34 12.80
C GLN A 2 -12.93 -2.81 12.04
N ASP A 3 -12.79 -1.66 11.39
CA ASP A 3 -13.89 -1.10 10.61
C ASP A 3 -14.03 -1.89 9.31
N SER A 4 -15.26 -2.09 8.83
CA SER A 4 -15.51 -2.77 7.56
C SER A 4 -15.41 -1.76 6.41
N VAL A 5 -14.80 -2.15 5.28
CA VAL A 5 -14.74 -1.30 4.10
C VAL A 5 -16.16 -1.01 3.59
N THR A 6 -16.60 0.24 3.71
CA THR A 6 -17.96 0.62 3.27
C THR A 6 -18.05 0.72 1.75
N LYS A 7 -19.26 0.63 1.20
CA LYS A 7 -19.47 0.79 -0.25
C LYS A 7 -18.93 2.14 -0.77
N ALA A 8 -19.12 3.22 0.00
CA ALA A 8 -18.63 4.54 -0.37
C ALA A 8 -17.09 4.58 -0.42
N VAL A 9 -16.43 3.97 0.56
CA VAL A 9 -14.96 3.84 0.60
C VAL A 9 -14.45 3.01 -0.59
N ILE A 10 -15.10 1.88 -0.90
CA ILE A 10 -14.76 1.03 -2.05
C ILE A 10 -14.88 1.82 -3.36
N GLU A 11 -15.95 2.60 -3.53
CA GLU A 11 -16.16 3.42 -4.73
C GLU A 11 -15.13 4.54 -4.85
N ASP A 12 -14.77 5.19 -3.74
CA ASP A 12 -13.72 6.23 -3.68
C ASP A 12 -12.35 5.64 -4.06
N LEU A 13 -11.96 4.54 -3.41
CA LEU A 13 -10.67 3.88 -3.65
C LEU A 13 -10.55 3.36 -5.08
N ASN A 14 -11.57 2.69 -5.61
CA ASN A 14 -11.51 2.21 -7.01
C ASN A 14 -11.54 3.37 -8.02
N ARG A 15 -12.13 4.53 -7.69
CA ARG A 15 -12.15 5.70 -8.58
C ARG A 15 -10.76 6.30 -8.74
N TYR A 16 -10.03 6.48 -7.64
CA TYR A 16 -8.73 7.17 -7.66
C TYR A 16 -7.56 6.20 -7.85
N TYR A 17 -7.59 5.09 -7.12
CA TYR A 17 -6.48 4.14 -7.05
C TYR A 17 -6.72 2.85 -7.81
N GLY A 18 -7.96 2.56 -8.22
CA GLY A 18 -8.26 1.35 -9.00
C GLY A 18 -7.48 1.30 -10.31
N LYS A 19 -6.76 0.21 -10.52
CA LYS A 19 -6.05 -0.11 -11.76
C LYS A 19 -6.29 -1.57 -12.11
N ASP A 20 -5.76 -2.03 -13.23
CA ASP A 20 -5.85 -3.45 -13.60
C ASP A 20 -5.16 -4.36 -12.56
N PHE A 21 -4.10 -3.88 -11.90
CA PHE A 21 -3.36 -4.63 -10.88
C PHE A 21 -3.85 -4.44 -9.44
N ILE A 22 -4.73 -3.48 -9.16
CA ILE A 22 -5.21 -3.20 -7.79
C ILE A 22 -6.73 -2.95 -7.78
N THR A 23 -7.42 -3.69 -6.93
CA THR A 23 -8.88 -3.59 -6.77
C THR A 23 -9.27 -3.55 -5.30
N PHE A 24 -10.35 -2.85 -4.99
CA PHE A 24 -10.90 -2.78 -3.65
C PHE A 24 -12.31 -3.39 -3.61
N ASP A 25 -12.59 -4.19 -2.60
CA ASP A 25 -13.91 -4.75 -2.34
C ASP A 25 -14.20 -4.85 -0.84
N LYS A 26 -15.26 -5.58 -0.46
CA LYS A 26 -15.66 -5.76 0.94
C LYS A 26 -14.66 -6.57 1.76
N LYS A 27 -13.82 -7.39 1.12
CA LYS A 27 -12.80 -8.19 1.79
C LYS A 27 -11.56 -7.35 2.08
N GLY A 28 -11.24 -6.40 1.21
CA GLY A 28 -10.12 -5.50 1.40
C GLY A 28 -9.52 -5.01 0.09
N MET A 29 -8.20 -4.80 0.10
CA MET A 29 -7.43 -4.44 -1.08
C MET A 29 -6.78 -5.69 -1.67
N THR A 30 -7.00 -5.97 -2.95
CA THR A 30 -6.37 -7.08 -3.65
C THR A 30 -5.37 -6.56 -4.69
N LEU A 31 -4.13 -7.03 -4.60
CA LEU A 31 -3.14 -6.91 -5.67
C LEU A 31 -3.22 -8.12 -6.59
N HIS A 32 -3.13 -7.88 -7.89
CA HIS A 32 -3.15 -8.90 -8.95
C HIS A 32 -1.84 -8.86 -9.71
N TYR A 33 -1.19 -10.01 -9.89
CA TYR A 33 0.09 -10.13 -10.57
C TYR A 33 -0.06 -10.05 -12.09
N ARG A 34 -0.42 -8.86 -12.58
CA ARG A 34 -0.66 -8.56 -14.00
C ARG A 34 -0.41 -7.07 -14.27
N GLY A 35 -0.46 -6.69 -15.55
CA GLY A 35 -0.30 -5.29 -15.95
C GLY A 35 1.02 -4.68 -15.52
N SER A 36 0.98 -3.40 -15.16
CA SER A 36 2.15 -2.62 -14.73
C SER A 36 2.83 -3.21 -13.49
N LEU A 37 2.10 -3.86 -12.57
CA LEU A 37 2.71 -4.50 -11.40
C LEU A 37 3.60 -5.70 -11.80
N LYS A 38 3.15 -6.50 -12.77
CA LYS A 38 3.94 -7.63 -13.28
C LYS A 38 5.16 -7.14 -14.04
N GLU A 39 5.01 -6.09 -14.85
CA GLU A 39 6.13 -5.45 -15.56
C GLU A 39 7.17 -4.92 -14.57
N PHE A 40 6.73 -4.22 -13.51
CA PHE A 40 7.60 -3.71 -12.45
C PHE A 40 8.45 -4.81 -11.78
N PHE A 41 7.86 -5.98 -11.50
CA PHE A 41 8.60 -7.11 -10.93
C PHE A 41 9.64 -7.70 -11.88
N GLN A 42 9.45 -7.51 -13.19
CA GLN A 42 10.31 -8.02 -14.26
C GLN A 42 11.35 -6.99 -14.74
N GLN A 43 11.21 -5.73 -14.34
CA GLN A 43 12.15 -4.67 -14.70
C GLN A 43 13.48 -4.84 -13.96
N GLU A 44 14.57 -4.81 -14.74
CA GLU A 44 15.93 -4.75 -14.22
C GLU A 44 16.22 -3.35 -13.66
N HIS A 45 16.70 -3.25 -12.42
CA HIS A 45 17.01 -1.98 -11.78
C HIS A 45 18.47 -1.55 -12.04
N PRO A 46 18.74 -0.30 -12.45
CA PRO A 46 20.08 0.11 -12.88
C PRO A 46 21.06 0.49 -11.75
N THR A 47 20.66 0.42 -10.48
CA THR A 47 21.45 0.98 -9.36
C THR A 47 22.65 0.15 -8.92
N ASP A 48 22.84 -1.05 -9.47
CA ASP A 48 24.08 -1.82 -9.31
C ASP A 48 24.44 -2.51 -10.62
N ILE A 49 25.51 -2.03 -11.28
CA ILE A 49 26.00 -2.48 -12.60
C ILE A 49 26.36 -3.98 -12.60
N THR A 50 26.38 -4.61 -11.42
CA THR A 50 26.74 -6.03 -11.24
C THR A 50 25.57 -6.95 -10.86
N LYS A 51 24.36 -6.42 -10.62
CA LYS A 51 23.23 -7.24 -10.17
C LYS A 51 21.92 -6.86 -10.86
N LYS A 52 21.47 -7.75 -11.76
CA LYS A 52 20.08 -7.82 -12.19
C LYS A 52 19.22 -8.27 -11.00
N GLN A 53 18.69 -7.35 -10.22
CA GLN A 53 17.77 -7.68 -9.13
C GLN A 53 16.33 -7.47 -9.59
N LEU A 54 15.65 -8.58 -9.86
CA LEU A 54 14.20 -8.64 -9.96
C LEU A 54 13.59 -8.51 -8.57
N ILE A 55 12.30 -8.21 -8.49
CA ILE A 55 11.59 -8.18 -7.21
C ILE A 55 11.24 -9.63 -6.82
N GLU A 56 11.92 -10.15 -5.80
CA GLU A 56 11.77 -11.53 -5.34
C GLU A 56 11.08 -11.65 -3.98
N ASN A 57 11.14 -10.60 -3.17
CA ASN A 57 10.61 -10.56 -1.81
C ASN A 57 10.11 -9.15 -1.44
N GLU A 58 9.56 -9.01 -0.25
CA GLU A 58 9.03 -7.73 0.26
C GLU A 58 10.10 -6.62 0.38
N ILE A 59 11.36 -6.98 0.66
CA ILE A 59 12.46 -6.02 0.80
C ILE A 59 12.78 -5.39 -0.56
N ASP A 60 12.88 -6.22 -1.60
CA ASP A 60 13.11 -5.74 -2.98
C ASP A 60 11.97 -4.83 -3.43
N PHE A 61 10.73 -5.16 -3.05
CA PHE A 61 9.56 -4.34 -3.34
C PHE A 61 9.62 -2.99 -2.60
N GLU A 62 9.90 -2.99 -1.29
CA GLU A 62 10.01 -1.78 -0.47
C GLU A 62 11.01 -0.79 -1.06
N MET A 63 12.19 -1.27 -1.45
CA MET A 63 13.27 -0.44 -1.99
C MET A 63 12.92 0.26 -3.31
N ARG A 64 11.96 -0.28 -4.07
CA ARG A 64 11.63 0.18 -5.43
C ARG A 64 10.21 0.75 -5.55
N PHE A 65 9.41 0.69 -4.50
CA PHE A 65 7.99 1.01 -4.56
C PHE A 65 7.73 2.48 -4.94
N GLY A 66 8.58 3.41 -4.48
CA GLY A 66 8.44 4.84 -4.78
C GLY A 66 8.45 5.12 -6.29
N ASP A 67 9.41 4.56 -7.01
CA ASP A 67 9.53 4.72 -8.47
C ASP A 67 8.30 4.14 -9.19
N PHE A 68 7.89 2.93 -8.79
CA PHE A 68 6.69 2.31 -9.36
C PHE A 68 5.43 3.14 -9.13
N ARG A 69 5.23 3.62 -7.89
CA ARG A 69 4.11 4.45 -7.49
C ARG A 69 4.02 5.69 -8.37
N ASP A 70 5.14 6.39 -8.54
CA ASP A 70 5.17 7.65 -9.29
C ASP A 70 4.86 7.42 -10.77
N ASP A 71 5.39 6.32 -11.35
CA ASP A 71 5.12 5.93 -12.73
C ASP A 71 3.65 5.54 -12.98
N VAL A 72 3.02 4.78 -12.07
CA VAL A 72 1.66 4.25 -12.30
C VAL A 72 0.54 5.14 -11.79
N LEU A 73 0.81 6.00 -10.81
CA LEU A 73 -0.19 6.91 -10.25
C LEU A 73 -0.11 8.32 -10.85
N GLY A 74 1.01 8.72 -11.46
CA GLY A 74 1.10 9.99 -12.20
C GLY A 74 0.62 11.21 -11.41
N GLY A 75 0.83 11.23 -10.08
CA GLY A 75 0.38 12.28 -9.16
C GLY A 75 -1.08 12.19 -8.68
N SER A 76 -1.84 11.16 -9.05
CA SER A 76 -3.22 10.96 -8.58
C SER A 76 -3.29 10.29 -7.20
N GLY A 77 -3.18 11.12 -6.16
CA GLY A 77 -3.31 10.73 -4.76
C GLY A 77 -2.08 10.02 -4.20
N SER A 78 -1.79 10.22 -2.91
CA SER A 78 -0.69 9.53 -2.26
C SER A 78 -1.09 8.07 -1.97
N MET A 79 -0.25 7.15 -2.40
CA MET A 79 -0.27 5.74 -2.04
C MET A 79 1.10 5.42 -1.48
N GLU A 80 1.19 4.84 -0.30
CA GLU A 80 2.49 4.46 0.28
C GLU A 80 2.50 3.01 0.71
N TYR A 81 3.69 2.44 0.75
CA TYR A 81 3.93 1.09 1.21
C TYR A 81 4.98 1.12 2.31
N CYS A 82 4.77 0.33 3.34
CA CYS A 82 5.77 0.05 4.35
C CYS A 82 5.81 -1.46 4.59
N GLY A 83 6.99 -2.06 4.43
CA GLY A 83 7.18 -3.50 4.62
C GLY A 83 7.13 -3.93 6.10
N ASP A 84 7.38 -2.99 7.00
CA ASP A 84 7.45 -3.22 8.44
C ASP A 84 6.93 -2.01 9.21
N ASN A 85 5.67 -2.09 9.65
CA ASN A 85 5.02 -0.94 10.27
C ASN A 85 5.55 -0.57 11.66
N ASP A 86 6.40 -1.40 12.29
CA ASP A 86 7.14 -1.01 13.49
C ASP A 86 8.13 0.15 13.19
N LYS A 87 8.53 0.33 11.94
CA LYS A 87 9.38 1.45 11.49
C LYS A 87 8.63 2.79 11.42
N LEU A 88 7.31 2.81 11.57
CA LEU A 88 6.49 4.01 11.39
C LEU A 88 6.30 4.84 12.68
N TYR A 89 7.11 4.64 13.72
CA TYR A 89 6.96 5.39 14.96
C TYR A 89 6.97 6.92 14.73
N PRO A 90 6.03 7.69 15.30
CA PRO A 90 4.95 7.32 16.22
C PRO A 90 3.62 6.95 15.53
N ASN A 91 3.54 7.04 14.21
CA ASN A 91 2.35 6.80 13.38
C ASN A 91 2.02 5.31 13.20
N HIS A 92 2.59 4.40 14.00
CA HIS A 92 2.38 2.96 13.86
C HIS A 92 0.88 2.63 13.93
N PHE A 93 0.41 1.84 12.97
CA PHE A 93 -1.01 1.46 12.85
C PHE A 93 -1.34 0.17 13.62
N GLY A 94 -0.39 -0.31 14.44
CA GLY A 94 -0.49 -1.50 15.28
C GLY A 94 0.84 -1.79 16.00
N LEU A 95 0.88 -2.89 16.77
CA LEU A 95 2.11 -3.47 17.33
C LEU A 95 2.50 -4.69 16.48
N THR A 96 2.80 -4.48 15.20
CA THR A 96 3.02 -5.57 14.25
C THR A 96 4.08 -5.17 13.24
N ASN A 97 4.92 -6.11 12.84
CA ASN A 97 5.78 -5.96 11.67
C ASN A 97 5.05 -6.24 10.34
N ALA A 98 3.74 -5.99 10.29
CA ALA A 98 2.91 -6.34 9.15
C ALA A 98 3.09 -5.32 8.01
N PRO A 99 3.28 -5.79 6.76
CA PRO A 99 3.37 -4.90 5.63
C PRO A 99 2.01 -4.26 5.37
N LEU A 100 2.03 -3.00 4.96
CA LEU A 100 0.82 -2.22 4.74
C LEU A 100 0.91 -1.34 3.51
N PHE A 101 -0.26 -1.07 2.95
CA PHE A 101 -0.48 -0.01 1.99
C PHE A 101 -1.35 1.07 2.62
N SER A 102 -1.01 2.32 2.37
CA SER A 102 -1.78 3.48 2.79
C SER A 102 -2.23 4.32 1.61
N PHE A 103 -3.34 5.03 1.79
CA PHE A 103 -3.94 5.86 0.75
C PHE A 103 -4.41 7.19 1.31
N GLY A 104 -4.18 8.26 0.54
CA GLY A 104 -4.68 9.60 0.81
C GLY A 104 -3.96 10.30 1.97
N GLY A 105 -2.69 9.99 2.23
CA GLY A 105 -1.82 10.78 3.09
C GLY A 105 -0.38 10.25 3.03
N PHE A 106 0.44 10.60 4.00
CA PHE A 106 1.86 10.21 4.04
C PHE A 106 2.16 9.42 5.32
N LEU A 107 2.89 8.31 5.22
CA LEU A 107 3.27 7.44 6.35
C LEU A 107 4.39 8.07 7.18
N TYR A 108 5.37 8.63 6.49
CA TYR A 108 6.66 9.00 7.07
C TYR A 108 6.74 10.47 7.50
N GLU A 109 5.80 11.32 7.07
CA GLU A 109 5.85 12.75 7.27
C GLU A 109 4.73 13.22 8.22
N GLN A 110 5.09 13.51 9.48
CA GLN A 110 4.13 13.90 10.52
C GLN A 110 3.50 15.28 10.29
N ASP A 111 4.20 16.15 9.56
CA ASP A 111 3.75 17.51 9.25
C ASP A 111 2.99 17.59 7.91
N GLU A 112 2.68 16.44 7.32
CA GLU A 112 1.88 16.34 6.10
C GLU A 112 0.46 15.81 6.38
N LEU A 113 -0.33 15.71 5.32
CA LEU A 113 -1.71 15.25 5.39
C LEU A 113 -1.74 13.80 5.91
N PRO A 114 -2.42 13.51 7.03
CA PRO A 114 -2.40 12.19 7.63
C PRO A 114 -3.13 11.20 6.72
N ILE A 115 -2.76 9.93 6.83
CA ILE A 115 -3.34 8.86 6.03
C ILE A 115 -4.84 8.76 6.22
N LYS A 116 -5.57 8.59 5.12
CA LYS A 116 -7.02 8.41 5.13
C LYS A 116 -7.40 6.94 5.33
N TYR A 117 -6.73 6.02 4.63
CA TYR A 117 -7.06 4.59 4.63
C TYR A 117 -5.80 3.73 4.70
N VAL A 118 -5.85 2.62 5.45
CA VAL A 118 -4.75 1.64 5.54
C VAL A 118 -5.27 0.23 5.30
N PHE A 119 -4.50 -0.56 4.55
CA PHE A 119 -4.72 -2.00 4.36
C PHE A 119 -3.45 -2.76 4.77
N MET A 120 -3.57 -3.67 5.73
CA MET A 120 -2.46 -4.48 6.26
C MET A 120 -2.60 -5.94 5.86
N TYR A 121 -1.46 -6.59 5.58
CA TYR A 121 -1.40 -8.01 5.30
C TYR A 121 -1.14 -8.80 6.57
N LEU A 122 -2.15 -9.57 6.98
CA LEU A 122 -2.09 -10.50 8.12
C LEU A 122 -2.69 -11.82 7.66
N ASP A 123 -1.88 -12.74 7.13
CA ASP A 123 -2.36 -14.07 6.74
C ASP A 123 -2.44 -14.98 7.97
N GLN A 124 -3.65 -15.20 8.51
CA GLN A 124 -3.86 -16.08 9.67
C GLN A 124 -2.95 -15.76 10.88
N TYR A 125 -2.63 -14.48 11.09
CA TYR A 125 -1.68 -14.00 12.12
C TYR A 125 -0.22 -14.47 11.92
N GLN A 126 0.12 -14.97 10.74
CA GLN A 126 1.48 -15.27 10.31
C GLN A 126 1.97 -14.23 9.31
N LEU A 127 3.21 -13.79 9.48
CA LEU A 127 3.86 -12.94 8.50
C LEU A 127 4.50 -13.83 7.45
N LYS A 128 3.83 -13.95 6.32
CA LYS A 128 4.38 -14.54 5.10
C LYS A 128 4.76 -13.41 4.16
N ASP A 129 5.79 -13.66 3.38
CA ASP A 129 6.18 -12.75 2.31
C ASP A 129 5.04 -12.67 1.26
N TRP A 130 4.32 -11.55 1.24
CA TRP A 130 3.17 -11.37 0.35
C TRP A 130 3.60 -11.27 -1.12
N VAL A 131 4.84 -10.88 -1.41
CA VAL A 131 5.41 -10.82 -2.76
C VAL A 131 5.58 -12.23 -3.30
N VAL A 132 6.08 -13.16 -2.49
CA VAL A 132 6.20 -14.58 -2.84
C VAL A 132 4.81 -15.18 -3.09
N GLU A 133 3.84 -14.94 -2.21
CA GLU A 133 2.47 -15.44 -2.38
C GLU A 133 1.78 -14.83 -3.60
N LEU A 134 1.94 -13.52 -3.85
CA LEU A 134 1.40 -12.85 -5.03
C LEU A 134 1.93 -13.48 -6.32
N ARG A 135 3.23 -13.78 -6.40
CA ARG A 135 3.84 -14.41 -7.58
C ARG A 135 3.35 -15.84 -7.78
N LYS A 136 3.14 -16.58 -6.70
CA LYS A 136 2.68 -17.97 -6.72
C LYS A 136 1.21 -18.11 -7.08
N GLU A 137 0.36 -17.34 -6.43
CA GLU A 137 -1.11 -17.44 -6.53
C GLU A 137 -1.71 -16.48 -7.57
N GLY A 138 -0.90 -15.54 -8.07
CA GLY A 138 -1.31 -14.51 -9.02
C GLY A 138 -2.12 -13.37 -8.40
N LYS A 139 -2.45 -13.45 -7.11
CA LYS A 139 -3.13 -12.38 -6.34
C LYS A 139 -2.89 -12.54 -4.85
N VAL A 140 -2.98 -11.43 -4.11
CA VAL A 140 -2.96 -11.40 -2.64
C VAL A 140 -3.95 -10.34 -2.13
N THR A 141 -4.59 -10.59 -0.99
CA THR A 141 -5.57 -9.66 -0.40
C THR A 141 -5.12 -9.19 0.98
N PHE A 142 -5.11 -7.89 1.17
CA PHE A 142 -4.85 -7.19 2.43
C PHE A 142 -6.21 -6.94 3.09
N GLU A 143 -6.61 -7.84 3.98
CA GLU A 143 -7.96 -7.88 4.56
C GLU A 143 -8.14 -6.96 5.77
N THR A 144 -7.04 -6.58 6.44
CA THR A 144 -7.14 -5.72 7.62
C THR A 144 -7.19 -4.27 7.21
N PHE A 145 -8.32 -3.62 7.49
CA PHE A 145 -8.58 -2.24 7.12
C PHE A 145 -8.64 -1.31 8.34
N ILE A 146 -8.10 -0.10 8.19
CA ILE A 146 -8.23 1.00 9.15
C ILE A 146 -8.73 2.24 8.42
N ASP A 147 -9.79 2.84 8.98
CA ASP A 147 -10.40 4.07 8.47
C ASP A 147 -10.01 5.27 9.36
N ASN A 148 -9.16 6.13 8.82
CA ASN A 148 -8.71 7.38 9.45
C ASN A 148 -9.35 8.62 8.81
N SER A 149 -10.40 8.44 7.98
CA SER A 149 -11.03 9.53 7.22
C SER A 149 -11.42 10.73 8.07
N LYS A 150 -11.91 10.53 9.29
CA LYS A 150 -12.27 11.63 10.21
C LYS A 150 -11.07 12.49 10.62
N ILE A 151 -9.93 11.85 10.92
CA ILE A 151 -8.70 12.54 11.32
C ILE A 151 -8.16 13.29 10.11
N HIS A 152 -8.15 12.62 8.95
CA HIS A 152 -7.75 13.19 7.68
C HIS A 152 -8.57 14.44 7.30
N GLU A 153 -9.89 14.36 7.34
CA GLU A 153 -10.77 15.49 7.02
C GLU A 153 -10.62 16.66 8.00
N SER A 154 -10.35 16.39 9.28
CA SER A 154 -10.09 17.43 10.27
C SER A 154 -8.81 18.20 9.93
N ARG A 155 -7.71 17.49 9.67
CA ARG A 155 -6.43 18.11 9.30
C ARG A 155 -6.51 18.86 7.98
N LEU A 156 -7.17 18.30 6.97
CA LEU A 156 -7.34 18.99 5.69
C LEU A 156 -8.05 20.34 5.84
N LYS A 157 -8.99 20.47 6.77
CA LYS A 157 -9.67 21.75 7.06
C LYS A 157 -8.78 22.75 7.79
N GLU A 158 -7.82 22.29 8.59
CA GLU A 158 -6.83 23.14 9.27
C GLU A 158 -5.81 23.71 8.27
N TYR A 159 -5.33 22.91 7.31
CA TYR A 159 -4.37 23.37 6.28
C TYR A 159 -4.93 24.42 5.32
N ASN A 160 -6.24 24.43 5.09
CA ASN A 160 -6.89 25.33 4.13
C ASN A 160 -7.40 26.64 4.77
N GLN A 161 -7.04 26.92 6.03
CA GLN A 161 -7.35 28.16 6.75
C GLN A 161 -6.12 29.05 6.83
#